data_AF-A0A3L6PMT3-F1
#
_entry.id   AF-A0A3L6PMT3-F1
#
_cell.length_a   1.000
_cell.length_b   1.000
_cell.length_c   1.000
_cell.angle_alpha   90.00
_cell.angle_beta   90.00
_cell.angle_gamma   90.00
#
_symmetry.space_group_name_H-M   'P 1'
#
loop_
_entity.id
_entity.type
_entity.pdbx_description
1 polymer ?
#
loop_
_entity_poly.entity_id
_entity_poly.type
_entity_poly.pdbx_seq_one_letter_code
_entity_poly.pdbx_strand_id
1 'polypeptide(L)'
;MARKRNSITLRRRLRIAVRLLPLLVFAVLCYLQFRTLSRFSPTVPPCDDSSRRAPVDDLVGRLRASVTFLPLRDTRKRAGEWFISALNDSSEPEGEAKNLVLPSAASSGRVLCVHAPPRSDAAYALAWRDALPRGAALRPGLTFVSEMSYDYRNLWHGLSALVPFASWHARSGCRAAPARWALFLHGAAVRTGTSGWLASLAEAATGAEMSVETFLDAADGPACFEEAVVFRRQMEGLSRARLLGAFDFLRCKARARCGVAGAASGAGPPALRVRLLSATDVLVTPHGAQLTNLLFMDRNSSVVEFYPLGWRQRAGGGQFVYRWMADRAGMRHEGSWWDPHGEPCPGSPDILSCYKNRQIGHDEAYFARWAARVFVAAKERKTRRGGEALEEERQPEVADCGSS
;
A
#
# COMPACT_ATOMS: atom_id res chain seq x y z
N MET A 1 -46.93 27.82 -64.97
CA MET A 1 -47.26 27.22 -63.65
C MET A 1 -46.32 27.69 -62.51
N ALA A 2 -46.06 28.99 -62.34
CA ALA A 2 -45.15 29.48 -61.28
C ALA A 2 -45.83 30.32 -60.16
N ARG A 3 -47.01 30.90 -60.41
CA ARG A 3 -47.65 31.85 -59.48
C ARG A 3 -48.42 31.19 -58.31
N LYS A 4 -48.80 29.91 -58.43
CA LYS A 4 -49.59 29.17 -57.42
C LYS A 4 -48.73 28.60 -56.27
N ARG A 5 -47.42 28.40 -56.47
CA ARG A 5 -46.50 27.78 -55.49
C ARG A 5 -46.09 28.75 -54.36
N ASN A 6 -46.00 30.05 -54.64
CA ASN A 6 -45.57 31.08 -53.66
C ASN A 6 -46.67 31.44 -52.62
N SER A 7 -47.95 31.31 -52.98
CA SER A 7 -49.07 31.59 -52.06
C SER A 7 -49.18 30.54 -50.94
N ILE A 8 -48.87 29.28 -51.24
CA ILE A 8 -48.93 28.16 -50.30
C ILE A 8 -47.79 28.24 -49.27
N THR A 9 -46.60 28.64 -49.71
CA THR A 9 -45.43 28.86 -48.82
C THR A 9 -45.64 30.06 -47.90
N LEU A 10 -46.25 31.15 -48.38
CA LEU A 10 -46.56 32.32 -47.55
C LEU A 10 -47.62 31.99 -46.48
N ARG A 11 -48.71 31.29 -46.85
CA ARG A 11 -49.73 30.85 -45.88
C ARG A 11 -49.17 29.87 -44.83
N ARG A 12 -48.24 28.98 -45.22
CA ARG A 12 -47.59 28.06 -44.27
C ARG A 12 -46.67 28.80 -43.31
N ARG A 13 -45.89 29.78 -43.79
CA ARG A 13 -45.06 30.64 -42.93
C ARG A 13 -45.90 31.50 -41.99
N LEU A 14 -47.02 32.05 -42.46
CA LEU A 14 -47.94 32.83 -41.63
C LEU A 14 -48.60 31.97 -40.54
N ARG A 15 -49.02 30.73 -40.85
CA ARG A 15 -49.56 29.79 -39.84
C ARG A 15 -48.51 29.36 -38.81
N ILE A 16 -47.26 29.19 -39.21
CA ILE A 16 -46.16 28.88 -38.28
C ILE A 16 -45.87 30.09 -37.39
N ALA A 17 -45.83 31.31 -37.95
CA ALA A 17 -45.65 32.54 -37.19
C ALA A 17 -46.77 32.76 -36.16
N VAL A 18 -48.03 32.53 -36.54
CA VAL A 18 -49.18 32.62 -35.62
C VAL A 18 -49.12 31.57 -34.51
N ARG A 19 -48.59 30.36 -34.77
CA ARG A 19 -48.39 29.33 -33.74
C ARG A 19 -47.24 29.63 -32.77
N LEU A 20 -46.20 30.33 -33.24
CA LEU A 20 -45.04 30.69 -32.42
C LEU A 20 -45.26 31.96 -31.59
N LEU A 21 -46.20 32.82 -31.99
CA LEU A 21 -46.54 34.05 -31.28
C LEU A 21 -46.91 33.82 -29.80
N PRO A 22 -47.81 32.89 -29.42
CA PRO A 22 -48.13 32.66 -28.01
C PRO A 22 -46.95 32.09 -27.21
N LEU A 23 -46.08 31.27 -27.81
CA LEU A 23 -44.85 30.78 -27.16
C LEU A 23 -43.87 31.92 -26.89
N LEU A 24 -43.76 32.87 -27.82
CA LEU A 24 -42.89 34.02 -27.68
C LEU A 24 -43.43 35.02 -26.65
N VAL A 25 -44.75 35.24 -26.62
CA VAL A 25 -45.42 36.03 -25.57
C VAL A 25 -45.26 35.38 -24.21
N PHE A 26 -45.40 34.05 -24.11
CA PHE A 26 -45.17 33.30 -22.87
C PHE A 26 -43.71 33.43 -22.40
N ALA A 27 -42.74 33.29 -23.31
CA ALA A 27 -41.32 33.48 -22.98
C ALA A 27 -41.02 34.90 -22.48
N VAL A 28 -41.63 35.93 -23.09
CA VAL A 28 -41.50 37.32 -22.65
C VAL A 28 -42.15 37.53 -21.28
N LEU A 29 -43.33 36.95 -21.03
CA LEU A 29 -43.99 37.01 -19.73
C LEU A 29 -43.18 36.30 -18.65
N CYS A 30 -42.60 35.12 -18.93
CA CYS A 30 -41.70 34.44 -18.02
C CYS A 30 -40.42 35.26 -17.76
N TYR A 31 -39.84 35.88 -18.79
CA TYR A 31 -38.67 36.74 -18.64
C TYR A 31 -38.98 37.98 -17.78
N LEU A 32 -40.14 38.60 -17.99
CA LEU A 32 -40.60 39.74 -17.20
C LEU A 32 -40.92 39.33 -15.76
N GLN A 33 -41.56 38.18 -15.54
CA GLN A 33 -41.79 37.62 -14.19
C GLN A 33 -40.48 37.28 -13.49
N PHE A 34 -39.50 36.72 -14.20
CA PHE A 34 -38.17 36.43 -13.64
C PHE A 34 -37.42 37.73 -13.31
N ARG A 35 -37.55 38.77 -14.15
CA ARG A 35 -37.04 40.13 -13.90
C ARG A 35 -37.73 40.82 -12.73
N THR A 36 -39.02 40.61 -12.51
CA THR A 36 -39.72 41.17 -11.34
C THR A 36 -39.40 40.39 -10.07
N LEU A 37 -39.31 39.06 -10.13
CA LEU A 37 -38.87 38.22 -9.00
C LEU A 37 -37.42 38.52 -8.59
N SER A 38 -36.53 38.82 -9.53
CA SER A 38 -35.16 39.27 -9.24
C SER A 38 -35.09 40.73 -8.75
N ARG A 39 -36.14 41.53 -8.91
CA ARG A 39 -36.27 42.87 -8.29
C ARG A 39 -36.95 42.85 -6.91
N PHE A 40 -37.70 41.79 -6.60
CA PHE A 40 -38.31 41.56 -5.28
C PHE A 40 -37.54 40.54 -4.43
N SER A 41 -36.33 40.16 -4.84
CA SER A 41 -35.38 39.60 -3.90
C SER A 41 -35.10 40.70 -2.88
N PRO A 42 -35.39 40.51 -1.58
CA PRO A 42 -35.00 41.50 -0.59
C PRO A 42 -33.51 41.71 -0.78
N THR A 43 -33.11 42.96 -1.00
CA THR A 43 -31.72 43.36 -0.81
C THR A 43 -31.40 43.06 0.64
N VAL A 44 -30.93 41.84 0.89
CA VAL A 44 -30.21 41.53 2.11
C VAL A 44 -29.10 42.57 2.12
N PRO A 45 -29.06 43.48 3.11
CA PRO A 45 -27.91 44.37 3.24
C PRO A 45 -26.68 43.46 3.22
N PRO A 46 -25.58 43.83 2.54
CA PRO A 46 -24.38 42.99 2.54
C PRO A 46 -24.09 42.68 4.01
N CYS A 47 -24.27 41.41 4.40
CA CYS A 47 -23.93 40.99 5.74
C CYS A 47 -22.48 41.45 5.90
N ASP A 48 -22.22 42.31 6.88
CA ASP A 48 -20.88 42.73 7.20
C ASP A 48 -20.12 41.48 7.66
N ASP A 49 -19.52 40.81 6.68
CA ASP A 49 -18.86 39.51 6.82
C ASP A 49 -17.65 39.64 7.75
N SER A 50 -17.15 40.87 7.95
CA SER A 50 -16.10 41.18 8.92
C SER A 50 -16.53 40.85 10.37
N SER A 51 -17.80 41.11 10.72
CA SER A 51 -18.32 40.88 12.08
C SER A 51 -18.51 39.41 12.44
N ARG A 52 -18.76 38.55 11.43
CA ARG A 52 -18.87 37.08 11.59
C ARG A 52 -17.53 36.36 11.44
N ARG A 53 -16.59 36.91 10.66
CA ARG A 53 -15.23 36.37 10.53
C ARG A 53 -14.44 36.46 11.82
N ALA A 54 -14.48 37.58 12.54
CA ALA A 54 -13.67 37.74 13.76
C ALA A 54 -13.95 36.68 14.85
N PRO A 55 -15.22 36.32 15.17
CA PRO A 55 -15.51 35.22 16.10
C PRO A 55 -15.08 33.83 15.59
N VAL A 56 -15.20 33.58 14.29
CA VAL A 56 -14.78 32.31 13.67
C VAL A 56 -13.26 32.20 13.69
N ASP A 57 -12.55 33.29 13.39
CA ASP A 57 -11.09 33.37 13.41
C ASP A 57 -10.55 33.21 14.84
N ASP A 58 -11.22 33.79 15.86
CA ASP A 58 -10.90 33.55 17.28
C ASP A 58 -11.10 32.07 17.64
N LEU A 59 -12.21 31.47 17.24
CA LEU A 59 -12.47 30.04 17.49
C LEU A 59 -11.43 29.15 16.81
N VAL A 60 -11.10 29.39 15.54
CA VAL A 60 -10.04 28.67 14.83
C VAL A 60 -8.70 28.89 15.52
N GLY A 61 -8.40 30.11 15.96
CA GLY A 61 -7.21 30.43 16.73
C GLY A 61 -7.10 29.63 18.03
N ARG A 62 -8.20 29.49 18.78
CA ARG A 62 -8.28 28.67 19.99
C ARG A 62 -8.13 27.18 19.68
N LEU A 63 -8.76 26.69 18.61
CA LEU A 63 -8.61 25.29 18.18
C LEU A 63 -7.14 24.99 17.83
N ARG A 64 -6.48 25.87 17.09
CA ARG A 64 -5.04 25.75 16.79
C ARG A 64 -4.18 25.70 18.06
N ALA A 65 -4.46 26.59 19.02
CA ALA A 65 -3.74 26.64 20.29
C ALA A 65 -4.01 25.43 21.19
N SER A 66 -5.15 24.75 21.00
CA SER A 66 -5.52 23.55 21.75
C SER A 66 -4.88 22.25 21.24
N VAL A 67 -4.17 22.29 20.11
CA VAL A 67 -3.54 21.09 19.55
C VAL A 67 -2.38 20.63 20.44
N THR A 68 -2.57 19.51 21.12
CA THR A 68 -1.57 18.90 22.00
C THR A 68 -0.72 17.88 21.24
N PHE A 69 0.60 18.04 21.32
CA PHE A 69 1.54 17.04 20.84
C PHE A 69 1.79 15.97 21.90
N LEU A 70 1.61 14.71 21.51
CA LEU A 70 1.87 13.53 22.30
C LEU A 70 3.15 12.85 21.81
N PRO A 71 3.92 12.17 22.68
CA PRO A 71 5.07 11.38 22.24
C PRO A 71 4.65 10.36 21.19
N LEU A 72 5.39 10.30 20.07
CA LEU A 72 5.12 9.34 19.02
C LEU A 72 5.32 7.91 19.52
N ARG A 73 6.21 7.72 20.50
CA ARG A 73 6.42 6.48 21.24
C ARG A 73 5.92 6.64 22.68
N ASP A 74 4.77 6.06 23.00
CA ASP A 74 4.23 6.04 24.36
C ASP A 74 4.80 4.86 25.17
N THR A 75 5.76 5.15 26.05
CA THR A 75 6.45 4.15 26.87
C THR A 75 5.57 3.46 27.91
N ARG A 76 4.36 3.98 28.15
CA ARG A 76 3.36 3.36 29.05
C ARG A 76 2.63 2.21 28.37
N LYS A 77 2.74 2.09 27.05
CA LYS A 77 2.08 1.05 26.24
C LYS A 77 3.06 -0.08 25.91
N ARG A 78 2.51 -1.25 25.60
CA ARG A 78 3.30 -2.40 25.14
C ARG A 78 3.87 -2.12 23.74
N ALA A 79 4.98 -2.78 23.41
CA ALA A 79 5.53 -2.75 22.06
C ALA A 79 4.45 -3.16 21.03
N GLY A 80 4.34 -2.42 19.93
CA GLY A 80 3.28 -2.56 18.93
C GLY A 80 2.02 -1.72 19.18
N GLU A 81 1.84 -1.17 20.38
CA GLU A 81 0.69 -0.29 20.73
C GLU A 81 1.10 1.15 21.06
N TRP A 82 2.41 1.37 21.18
CA TRP A 82 3.00 2.63 21.61
C TRP A 82 2.92 3.76 20.57
N PHE A 83 2.76 3.42 19.30
CA PHE A 83 2.88 4.35 18.18
C PHE A 83 1.52 4.96 17.88
N ILE A 84 1.38 6.29 18.02
CA ILE A 84 0.07 6.98 17.87
C ILE A 84 -0.98 6.36 18.83
N SER A 85 -0.59 6.16 20.09
CA SER A 85 -1.35 5.37 21.08
C SER A 85 -2.71 5.95 21.51
N ALA A 86 -3.02 7.20 21.13
CA ALA A 86 -4.30 7.86 21.45
C ALA A 86 -5.48 7.34 20.62
N LEU A 87 -5.21 6.62 19.54
CA LEU A 87 -6.23 6.01 18.68
C LEU A 87 -6.13 4.49 18.72
N ASN A 88 -7.29 3.83 18.71
CA ASN A 88 -7.40 2.39 18.52
C ASN A 88 -7.44 2.08 17.02
N ASP A 89 -6.62 1.12 16.60
CA ASP A 89 -6.67 0.59 15.24
C ASP A 89 -7.84 -0.38 15.09
N SER A 90 -8.26 -0.60 13.85
CA SER A 90 -9.28 -1.57 13.51
C SER A 90 -8.81 -2.49 12.38
N SER A 91 -9.46 -3.64 12.27
CA SER A 91 -9.30 -4.60 11.18
C SER A 91 -10.62 -4.60 10.41
N GLU A 92 -10.83 -3.56 9.61
CA GLU A 92 -12.10 -3.36 8.88
C GLU A 92 -11.90 -3.40 7.36
N PRO A 93 -12.65 -4.25 6.63
CA PRO A 93 -13.37 -5.43 7.12
C PRO A 93 -12.51 -6.42 7.92
N GLU A 94 -13.19 -7.26 8.70
CA GLU A 94 -12.58 -8.32 9.51
C GLU A 94 -11.58 -9.14 8.70
N GLY A 95 -10.42 -9.40 9.30
CA GLY A 95 -9.34 -10.15 8.67
C GLY A 95 -8.42 -9.29 7.81
N GLU A 96 -8.53 -7.97 7.84
CA GLU A 96 -7.53 -7.04 7.31
C GLU A 96 -6.39 -6.78 8.31
N ALA A 97 -5.22 -6.38 7.79
CA ALA A 97 -4.19 -5.76 8.63
C ALA A 97 -4.75 -4.60 9.47
N LYS A 98 -4.44 -4.60 10.77
CA LYS A 98 -4.84 -3.53 11.68
C LYS A 98 -4.25 -2.19 11.25
N ASN A 99 -5.12 -1.21 11.04
CA ASN A 99 -4.72 0.10 10.55
C ASN A 99 -5.50 1.25 11.20
N LEU A 100 -4.98 2.47 11.04
CA LEU A 100 -5.68 3.72 11.31
C LEU A 100 -5.82 4.47 9.99
N VAL A 101 -7.04 4.81 9.59
CA VAL A 101 -7.29 5.74 8.47
C VAL A 101 -7.59 7.11 9.04
N LEU A 102 -6.93 8.14 8.51
CA LEU A 102 -7.04 9.53 8.95
C LEU A 102 -7.18 10.45 7.73
N PRO A 103 -8.06 11.46 7.78
CA PRO A 103 -9.06 11.69 8.81
C PRO A 103 -10.15 10.60 8.83
N SER A 104 -10.77 10.36 9.98
CA SER A 104 -11.87 9.40 10.12
C SER A 104 -12.81 9.78 11.28
N ALA A 105 -13.91 9.04 11.43
CA ALA A 105 -14.80 9.20 12.58
C ALA A 105 -14.05 8.99 13.92
N ALA A 106 -13.11 8.04 13.98
CA ALA A 106 -12.29 7.78 15.16
C ALA A 106 -11.38 8.97 15.53
N SER A 107 -10.92 9.74 14.53
CA SER A 107 -10.20 10.99 14.78
C SER A 107 -11.11 12.21 14.82
N SER A 108 -12.44 12.07 14.77
CA SER A 108 -13.38 13.20 14.70
C SER A 108 -13.08 14.14 13.52
N GLY A 109 -12.68 13.57 12.38
CA GLY A 109 -12.32 14.31 11.17
C GLY A 109 -10.94 14.99 11.21
N ARG A 110 -10.12 14.72 12.24
CA ARG A 110 -8.78 15.32 12.38
C ARG A 110 -7.73 14.56 11.57
N VAL A 111 -6.81 15.32 10.99
CA VAL A 111 -5.62 14.83 10.28
C VAL A 111 -4.48 14.50 11.24
N LEU A 112 -3.54 13.68 10.79
CA LEU A 112 -2.32 13.38 11.52
C LEU A 112 -1.27 14.46 11.28
N CYS A 113 -0.77 15.07 12.35
CA CYS A 113 0.40 15.94 12.34
C CYS A 113 1.56 15.25 13.05
N VAL A 114 2.75 15.28 12.46
CA VAL A 114 3.98 14.70 13.02
C VAL A 114 5.05 15.78 13.07
N HIS A 115 5.67 15.91 14.24
CA HIS A 115 6.88 16.69 14.43
C HIS A 115 8.02 15.73 14.75
N ALA A 116 8.98 15.62 13.83
CA ALA A 116 10.10 14.69 13.97
C ALA A 116 11.42 15.39 13.66
N PRO A 117 11.96 16.20 14.60
CA PRO A 117 13.23 16.88 14.40
C PRO A 117 14.40 15.90 14.36
N PRO A 118 15.53 16.27 13.72
CA PRO A 118 16.77 15.52 13.90
C PRO A 118 17.18 15.52 15.38
N ARG A 119 17.59 14.36 15.91
CA ARG A 119 18.14 14.22 17.27
C ARG A 119 17.20 14.60 18.42
N SER A 120 15.89 14.66 18.16
CA SER A 120 14.86 14.86 19.18
C SER A 120 13.81 13.76 19.09
N ASP A 121 13.08 13.54 20.18
CA ASP A 121 11.97 12.59 20.19
C ASP A 121 10.84 13.09 19.29
N ALA A 122 10.36 12.21 18.41
CA ALA A 122 9.24 12.55 17.56
C ALA A 122 7.94 12.61 18.36
N ALA A 123 7.06 13.52 17.96
CA ALA A 123 5.74 13.71 18.54
C ALA A 123 4.68 13.75 17.45
N TYR A 124 3.44 13.45 17.81
CA TYR A 124 2.29 13.57 16.91
C TYR A 124 1.15 14.34 17.57
N ALA A 125 0.28 14.89 16.74
CA ALA A 125 -0.97 15.50 17.16
C ALA A 125 -2.08 15.17 16.16
N LEU A 126 -3.32 15.36 16.60
CA LEU A 126 -4.51 15.33 15.74
C LEU A 126 -5.08 16.74 15.66
N ALA A 127 -5.22 17.27 14.46
CA ALA A 127 -5.75 18.62 14.23
C ALA A 127 -6.80 18.63 13.12
N TRP A 128 -7.75 19.56 13.16
CA TRP A 128 -8.64 19.77 12.02
C TRP A 128 -7.87 20.46 10.91
N ARG A 129 -8.18 20.11 9.66
CA ARG A 129 -7.52 20.65 8.47
C ARG A 129 -7.53 22.19 8.41
N ASP A 130 -8.60 22.82 8.88
CA ASP A 130 -8.73 24.29 8.87
C ASP A 130 -8.08 24.96 10.11
N ALA A 131 -7.72 24.15 11.11
CA ALA A 131 -7.14 24.57 12.38
C ALA A 131 -5.83 23.81 12.69
N LEU A 132 -4.92 23.72 11.71
CA LEU A 132 -3.60 23.12 11.90
C LEU A 132 -2.72 23.91 12.88
N PRO A 133 -1.77 23.25 13.57
CA PRO A 133 -0.79 23.93 14.41
C PRO A 133 -0.07 25.07 13.67
N ARG A 134 0.39 26.08 14.42
CA ARG A 134 1.18 27.16 13.82
C ARG A 134 2.48 26.61 13.22
N GLY A 135 2.84 27.11 12.04
CA GLY A 135 4.01 26.63 11.30
C GLY A 135 3.81 25.26 10.62
N ALA A 136 2.64 24.64 10.74
CA ALA A 136 2.42 23.33 10.14
C ALA A 136 2.39 23.38 8.61
N ALA A 137 3.05 22.41 7.98
CA ALA A 137 2.97 22.19 6.55
C ALA A 137 1.97 21.07 6.24
N LEU A 138 0.88 21.38 5.53
CA LEU A 138 -0.05 20.36 5.03
C LEU A 138 0.54 19.68 3.79
N ARG A 139 0.71 18.37 3.87
CA ARG A 139 1.21 17.49 2.80
C ARG A 139 0.01 16.88 2.06
N PRO A 140 -0.23 17.23 0.78
CA PRO A 140 -1.44 16.82 0.05
C PRO A 140 -1.42 15.35 -0.39
N GLY A 141 -2.57 14.72 -0.52
CA GLY A 141 -2.73 13.33 -0.96
C GLY A 141 -2.37 12.27 0.10
N LEU A 142 -2.58 11.00 -0.28
CA LEU A 142 -2.43 9.85 0.61
C LEU A 142 -0.99 9.65 1.09
N THR A 143 -0.82 9.57 2.40
CA THR A 143 0.44 9.21 3.04
C THR A 143 0.34 7.82 3.65
N PHE A 144 1.18 6.88 3.19
CA PHE A 144 1.35 5.62 3.90
C PHE A 144 2.29 5.83 5.08
N VAL A 145 1.84 5.47 6.28
CA VAL A 145 2.62 5.59 7.52
C VAL A 145 2.92 4.19 8.05
N SER A 146 4.19 3.88 8.27
CA SER A 146 4.59 2.59 8.85
C SER A 146 5.49 2.79 10.05
N GLU A 147 5.22 2.06 11.12
CA GLU A 147 6.15 1.86 12.22
C GLU A 147 6.66 0.42 12.21
N MET A 148 7.96 0.27 12.46
CA MET A 148 8.60 -1.03 12.59
C MET A 148 9.63 -1.06 13.71
N SER A 149 9.86 -2.27 14.23
CA SER A 149 10.99 -2.59 15.11
C SER A 149 12.27 -2.96 14.34
N TYR A 150 12.23 -2.96 13.01
CA TYR A 150 13.29 -3.47 12.18
C TYR A 150 13.57 -2.55 10.98
N ASP A 151 14.82 -2.52 10.52
CA ASP A 151 15.29 -1.66 9.44
C ASP A 151 14.63 -1.99 8.08
N TYR A 152 14.03 -0.99 7.43
CA TYR A 152 13.38 -1.09 6.11
C TYR A 152 14.35 -1.39 4.95
N ARG A 153 15.66 -1.25 5.15
CA ARG A 153 16.69 -1.64 4.16
C ARG A 153 16.88 -3.15 4.10
N ASN A 154 16.53 -3.86 5.18
CA ASN A 154 16.47 -5.31 5.13
C ASN A 154 15.23 -5.73 4.33
N LEU A 155 15.43 -6.54 3.29
CA LEU A 155 14.37 -6.95 2.37
C LEU A 155 13.20 -7.65 3.07
N TRP A 156 13.50 -8.49 4.07
CA TRP A 156 12.49 -9.24 4.82
C TRP A 156 11.62 -8.33 5.70
N HIS A 157 12.28 -7.42 6.41
CA HIS A 157 11.62 -6.47 7.27
C HIS A 157 10.79 -5.48 6.44
N GLY A 158 11.38 -4.90 5.38
CA GLY A 158 10.69 -4.03 4.45
C GLY A 158 9.45 -4.67 3.84
N LEU A 159 9.53 -5.94 3.42
CA LEU A 159 8.38 -6.67 2.90
C LEU A 159 7.26 -6.79 3.95
N SER A 160 7.59 -6.95 5.23
CA SER A 160 6.62 -7.03 6.31
C SER A 160 5.87 -5.71 6.56
N ALA A 161 6.42 -4.57 6.16
CA ALA A 161 5.71 -3.28 6.10
C ALA A 161 4.87 -3.11 4.83
N LEU A 162 5.34 -3.63 3.70
CA LEU A 162 4.65 -3.47 2.41
C LEU A 162 3.42 -4.38 2.27
N VAL A 163 3.46 -5.61 2.79
CA VAL A 163 2.35 -6.58 2.67
C VAL A 163 1.01 -6.06 3.25
N PRO A 164 0.96 -5.47 4.46
CA PRO A 164 -0.26 -4.85 5.00
C PRO A 164 -0.84 -3.78 4.07
N PHE A 165 0.03 -2.91 3.54
CA PHE A 165 -0.39 -1.86 2.62
C PHE A 165 -0.89 -2.43 1.30
N ALA A 166 -0.20 -3.42 0.75
CA ALA A 166 -0.59 -4.08 -0.48
C ALA A 166 -1.98 -4.71 -0.36
N SER A 167 -2.29 -5.37 0.76
CA SER A 167 -3.63 -5.91 1.03
C SER A 167 -4.69 -4.81 1.05
N TRP A 168 -4.44 -3.73 1.82
CA TRP A 168 -5.35 -2.60 1.95
C TRP A 168 -5.56 -1.84 0.63
N HIS A 169 -4.50 -1.63 -0.14
CA HIS A 169 -4.52 -0.91 -1.41
C HIS A 169 -5.26 -1.70 -2.48
N ALA A 170 -4.97 -3.00 -2.61
CA ALA A 170 -5.68 -3.90 -3.53
C ALA A 170 -7.17 -3.96 -3.20
N ARG A 171 -7.52 -4.09 -1.91
CA ARG A 171 -8.92 -4.09 -1.46
C ARG A 171 -9.64 -2.79 -1.77
N SER A 172 -8.94 -1.66 -1.68
CA SER A 172 -9.48 -0.34 -2.01
C SER A 172 -9.69 -0.14 -3.52
N GLY A 173 -9.44 -1.18 -4.34
CA GLY A 173 -9.52 -1.13 -5.79
C GLY A 173 -8.43 -0.28 -6.42
N CYS A 174 -7.26 -0.23 -5.79
CA CYS A 174 -6.08 0.56 -6.21
C CYS A 174 -6.35 2.05 -6.47
N ARG A 175 -7.46 2.60 -5.94
CA ARG A 175 -7.95 3.94 -6.29
C ARG A 175 -7.00 5.09 -5.96
N ALA A 176 -6.19 4.93 -4.91
CA ALA A 176 -5.28 5.95 -4.44
C ALA A 176 -3.86 5.41 -4.37
N ALA A 177 -2.99 5.93 -5.24
CA ALA A 177 -1.56 5.75 -5.11
C ALA A 177 -1.04 6.66 -3.98
N PRO A 178 -0.13 6.18 -3.11
CA PRO A 178 0.43 7.01 -2.05
C PRO A 178 1.28 8.10 -2.67
N ALA A 179 1.03 9.36 -2.28
CA ALA A 179 1.86 10.49 -2.63
C ALA A 179 3.21 10.46 -1.89
N ARG A 180 3.26 9.81 -0.72
CA ARG A 180 4.47 9.65 0.09
C ARG A 180 4.37 8.54 1.13
N TRP A 181 5.53 8.19 1.67
CA TRP A 181 5.74 7.16 2.68
C TRP A 181 6.41 7.80 3.90
N ALA A 182 5.72 7.86 5.04
CA ALA A 182 6.30 8.29 6.31
C ALA A 182 6.68 7.06 7.14
N LEU A 183 7.97 6.77 7.22
CA LEU A 183 8.50 5.54 7.80
C LEU A 183 9.15 5.82 9.15
N PHE A 184 8.87 4.98 10.14
CA PHE A 184 9.37 5.10 11.49
C PHE A 184 10.02 3.80 11.96
N LEU A 185 11.17 3.93 12.62
CA LEU A 185 11.91 2.85 13.25
C LEU A 185 12.03 3.15 14.75
N HIS A 186 11.37 2.35 15.58
CA HIS A 186 11.29 2.57 17.05
C HIS A 186 10.82 3.99 17.45
N GLY A 187 9.90 4.57 16.67
CA GLY A 187 9.38 5.91 16.89
C GLY A 187 10.25 7.06 16.34
N ALA A 188 11.40 6.77 15.74
CA ALA A 188 12.21 7.78 15.05
C ALA A 188 11.93 7.78 13.55
N ALA A 189 11.85 8.97 12.94
CA ALA A 189 11.65 9.10 11.49
C ALA A 189 12.84 8.55 10.71
N VAL A 190 12.56 7.72 9.70
CA VAL A 190 13.56 7.14 8.81
C VAL A 190 13.90 8.15 7.72
N ARG A 191 15.18 8.53 7.64
CA ARG A 191 15.67 9.56 6.70
C ARG A 191 16.50 9.01 5.56
N THR A 192 17.00 7.78 5.69
CA THR A 192 17.86 7.10 4.72
C THR A 192 17.09 6.33 3.66
N GLY A 193 15.77 6.36 3.70
CA GLY A 193 14.90 5.64 2.78
C GLY A 193 14.82 4.14 3.05
N THR A 194 14.55 3.37 2.00
CA THR A 194 14.39 1.91 2.03
C THR A 194 15.37 1.24 1.08
N SER A 195 15.33 -0.10 0.98
CA SER A 195 16.08 -0.78 -0.07
C SER A 195 15.50 -0.46 -1.46
N GLY A 196 16.35 -0.32 -2.47
CA GLY A 196 15.89 -0.11 -3.86
C GLY A 196 15.00 -1.24 -4.38
N TRP A 197 15.18 -2.46 -3.86
CA TRP A 197 14.30 -3.59 -4.14
C TRP A 197 12.88 -3.36 -3.61
N LEU A 198 12.75 -2.89 -2.36
CA LEU A 198 11.45 -2.61 -1.76
C LEU A 198 10.76 -1.44 -2.48
N ALA A 199 11.51 -0.38 -2.80
CA ALA A 199 11.02 0.74 -3.57
C ALA A 199 10.47 0.31 -4.93
N SER A 200 11.22 -0.54 -5.66
CA SER A 200 10.78 -1.06 -6.95
C SER A 200 9.50 -1.91 -6.86
N LEU A 201 9.38 -2.73 -5.80
CA LEU A 201 8.19 -3.54 -5.59
C LEU A 201 6.98 -2.70 -5.17
N ALA A 202 7.18 -1.70 -4.31
CA ALA A 202 6.15 -0.76 -3.93
C ALA A 202 5.64 0.03 -5.14
N GLU A 203 6.56 0.55 -5.97
CA GLU A 203 6.21 1.27 -7.20
C GLU A 203 5.48 0.37 -8.21
N ALA A 204 5.88 -0.90 -8.35
CA ALA A 204 5.13 -1.86 -9.15
C ALA A 204 3.70 -2.04 -8.63
N ALA A 205 3.55 -2.16 -7.31
CA ALA A 205 2.29 -2.42 -6.65
C ALA A 205 1.31 -1.24 -6.72
N THR A 206 1.81 -0.01 -6.64
CA THR A 206 1.00 1.21 -6.54
C THR A 206 0.94 2.04 -7.82
N GLY A 207 1.86 1.81 -8.76
CA GLY A 207 2.05 2.67 -9.93
C GLY A 207 2.70 4.02 -9.64
N ALA A 208 3.16 4.27 -8.41
CA ALA A 208 3.77 5.54 -8.00
C ALA A 208 5.12 5.35 -7.32
N GLU A 209 6.04 6.27 -7.59
CA GLU A 209 7.37 6.27 -6.99
C GLU A 209 7.29 6.29 -5.46
N MET A 210 8.11 5.45 -4.81
CA MET A 210 8.20 5.38 -3.35
C MET A 210 8.98 6.59 -2.79
N SER A 211 8.30 7.73 -2.66
CA SER A 211 8.85 8.94 -2.05
C SER A 211 8.78 8.90 -0.52
N VAL A 212 9.91 8.82 0.17
CA VAL A 212 9.97 8.77 1.65
C VAL A 212 10.01 10.19 2.23
N GLU A 213 9.08 10.51 3.14
CA GLU A 213 9.07 11.77 3.89
C GLU A 213 10.21 11.76 4.91
N THR A 214 11.17 12.66 4.72
CA THR A 214 12.39 12.73 5.52
C THR A 214 12.31 13.73 6.66
N PHE A 215 11.27 14.57 6.74
CA PHE A 215 11.06 15.58 7.78
C PHE A 215 12.27 16.50 7.97
N LEU A 216 12.90 16.93 6.87
CA LEU A 216 14.08 17.82 6.92
C LEU A 216 13.68 19.25 7.33
N ASP A 217 12.47 19.67 6.97
CA ASP A 217 11.82 20.94 7.34
C ASP A 217 11.17 20.90 8.73
N ALA A 218 11.44 19.88 9.55
CA ALA A 218 10.86 19.76 10.88
C ALA A 218 11.21 20.93 11.82
N ALA A 219 12.27 21.70 11.53
CA ALA A 219 12.59 22.91 12.27
C ALA A 219 11.58 24.05 12.03
N ASP A 220 10.93 24.06 10.86
CA ASP A 220 9.97 25.10 10.47
C ASP A 220 8.56 24.82 11.03
N GLY A 221 8.29 23.56 11.37
CA GLY A 221 7.06 23.14 12.02
C GLY A 221 6.73 21.66 11.83
N PRO A 222 5.55 21.21 12.31
CA PRO A 222 5.09 19.85 12.09
C PRO A 222 4.60 19.64 10.64
N ALA A 223 4.81 18.45 10.09
CA ALA A 223 4.18 18.02 8.85
C ALA A 223 2.82 17.38 9.16
N CYS A 224 1.75 17.88 8.54
CA CYS A 224 0.40 17.31 8.66
C CYS A 224 0.00 16.63 7.35
N PHE A 225 -0.58 15.44 7.40
CA PHE A 225 -0.95 14.69 6.21
C PHE A 225 -2.42 14.87 5.88
N GLU A 226 -2.74 15.29 4.65
CA GLU A 226 -4.13 15.45 4.20
C GLU A 226 -4.93 14.15 4.37
N GLU A 227 -4.30 13.03 3.98
CA GLU A 227 -4.79 11.68 4.20
C GLU A 227 -3.64 10.81 4.69
N ALA A 228 -3.91 9.91 5.62
CA ALA A 228 -2.94 8.93 6.11
C ALA A 228 -3.58 7.58 6.38
N VAL A 229 -2.87 6.51 6.00
CA VAL A 229 -3.16 5.15 6.48
C VAL A 229 -1.95 4.66 7.27
N VAL A 230 -2.16 4.33 8.55
CA VAL A 230 -1.11 3.97 9.50
C VAL A 230 -1.13 2.48 9.78
N PHE A 231 0.01 1.82 9.60
CA PHE A 231 0.26 0.45 10.01
C PHE A 231 1.38 0.41 11.06
N ARG A 232 0.99 0.14 12.31
CA ARG A 232 1.91 0.06 13.47
C ARG A 232 2.04 -1.35 14.07
N ARG A 233 1.29 -2.31 13.52
CA ARG A 233 1.26 -3.72 13.97
C ARG A 233 1.69 -4.70 12.87
N GLN A 234 2.36 -4.18 11.83
CA GLN A 234 2.79 -4.96 10.68
C GLN A 234 1.62 -5.80 10.11
N MET A 235 1.76 -7.13 10.06
CA MET A 235 0.77 -8.05 9.51
C MET A 235 -0.32 -8.50 10.50
N GLU A 236 -0.36 -7.96 11.73
CA GLU A 236 -1.40 -8.32 12.70
C GLU A 236 -2.81 -8.01 12.16
N GLY A 237 -3.75 -8.93 12.34
CA GLY A 237 -5.12 -8.82 11.85
C GLY A 237 -5.36 -9.47 10.47
N LEU A 238 -4.32 -9.65 9.66
CA LEU A 238 -4.49 -10.32 8.36
C LEU A 238 -4.94 -11.76 8.53
N SER A 239 -6.12 -12.06 7.98
CA SER A 239 -6.57 -13.41 7.74
C SER A 239 -5.67 -14.11 6.73
N ARG A 240 -5.64 -15.45 6.76
CA ARG A 240 -4.90 -16.24 5.77
C ARG A 240 -5.28 -15.87 4.34
N ALA A 241 -6.57 -15.66 4.05
CA ALA A 241 -7.04 -15.29 2.72
C ALA A 241 -6.51 -13.93 2.27
N ARG A 242 -6.57 -12.90 3.13
CA ARG A 242 -6.08 -11.53 2.83
C ARG A 242 -4.57 -11.49 2.67
N LEU A 243 -3.86 -12.25 3.50
CA LEU A 243 -2.42 -12.40 3.41
C LEU A 243 -2.01 -13.01 2.06
N LEU A 244 -2.57 -14.16 1.71
CA LEU A 244 -2.30 -14.83 0.44
C LEU A 244 -2.67 -13.94 -0.77
N GLY A 245 -3.79 -13.20 -0.68
CA GLY A 245 -4.19 -12.23 -1.68
C GLY A 245 -3.20 -11.08 -1.84
N ALA A 246 -2.63 -10.56 -0.75
CA ALA A 246 -1.60 -9.52 -0.80
C ALA A 246 -0.32 -10.00 -1.50
N PHE A 247 0.12 -11.23 -1.22
CA PHE A 247 1.26 -11.83 -1.91
C PHE A 247 0.98 -12.05 -3.40
N ASP A 248 -0.21 -12.55 -3.76
CA ASP A 248 -0.61 -12.69 -5.16
C ASP A 248 -0.64 -11.33 -5.88
N PHE A 249 -1.18 -10.30 -5.24
CA PHE A 249 -1.21 -8.94 -5.77
C PHE A 249 0.20 -8.42 -6.07
N LEU A 250 1.12 -8.54 -5.11
CA LEU A 250 2.52 -8.15 -5.29
C LEU A 250 3.19 -8.93 -6.42
N ARG A 251 2.94 -10.25 -6.53
CA ARG A 251 3.45 -11.07 -7.63
C ARG A 251 2.91 -10.60 -8.98
N CYS A 252 1.61 -10.37 -9.06
CA CYS A 252 0.93 -9.99 -10.29
C CYS A 252 1.47 -8.65 -10.80
N LYS A 253 1.52 -7.64 -9.94
CA LYS A 253 2.05 -6.31 -10.26
C LYS A 253 3.54 -6.35 -10.64
N ALA A 254 4.35 -7.15 -9.94
CA ALA A 254 5.76 -7.34 -10.31
C ALA A 254 5.94 -8.01 -11.68
N ARG A 255 5.15 -9.05 -11.98
CA ARG A 255 5.17 -9.74 -13.28
C ARG A 255 4.73 -8.84 -14.43
N ALA A 256 3.69 -8.03 -14.21
CA ALA A 256 3.20 -7.05 -15.17
C ALA A 256 4.28 -6.00 -15.47
N ARG A 257 4.86 -5.37 -14.43
CA ARG A 257 5.95 -4.39 -14.59
C ARG A 257 7.18 -4.99 -15.30
N CYS A 258 7.46 -6.27 -15.08
CA CYS A 258 8.60 -6.96 -15.69
C CYS A 258 8.29 -7.59 -17.06
N GLY A 259 7.06 -7.46 -17.58
CA GLY A 259 6.68 -8.03 -18.88
C GLY A 259 6.82 -9.55 -18.97
N VAL A 260 6.63 -10.28 -17.87
CA VAL A 260 6.90 -11.74 -17.81
C VAL A 260 6.04 -12.53 -18.80
N ALA A 261 4.79 -12.11 -19.03
CA ALA A 261 3.89 -12.72 -20.00
C ALA A 261 4.24 -12.40 -21.47
N GLY A 262 5.02 -11.34 -21.73
CA GLY A 262 5.30 -10.84 -23.08
C GLY A 262 6.52 -11.46 -23.78
N ALA A 263 7.15 -12.50 -23.20
CA ALA A 263 8.30 -13.22 -23.76
C ALA A 263 9.44 -12.35 -24.33
N ALA A 264 9.61 -11.10 -23.86
CA ALA A 264 10.59 -10.19 -24.43
C ALA A 264 12.02 -10.73 -24.26
N SER A 265 12.66 -11.07 -25.38
CA SER A 265 14.10 -11.28 -25.48
C SER A 265 14.79 -9.92 -25.27
N GLY A 266 15.50 -9.77 -24.15
CA GLY A 266 16.11 -8.49 -23.73
C GLY A 266 15.75 -8.01 -22.33
N ALA A 267 15.08 -8.84 -21.51
CA ALA A 267 14.72 -8.50 -20.13
C ALA A 267 15.97 -8.11 -19.30
N GLY A 268 15.95 -6.91 -18.71
CA GLY A 268 16.98 -6.49 -17.76
C GLY A 268 17.06 -7.41 -16.53
N PRO A 269 18.13 -7.35 -15.72
CA PRO A 269 18.37 -8.27 -14.61
C PRO A 269 17.19 -8.44 -13.62
N PRO A 270 16.43 -7.40 -13.25
CA PRO A 270 15.25 -7.55 -12.39
C PRO A 270 14.13 -8.38 -13.03
N ALA A 271 13.82 -8.12 -14.31
CA ALA A 271 12.77 -8.83 -15.03
C ALA A 271 13.10 -10.30 -15.26
N LEU A 272 14.39 -10.60 -15.53
CA LEU A 272 14.87 -11.97 -15.60
C LEU A 272 14.66 -12.72 -14.27
N ARG A 273 14.93 -12.07 -13.13
CA ARG A 273 14.76 -12.68 -11.81
C ARG A 273 13.29 -12.97 -11.49
N VAL A 274 12.38 -12.03 -11.77
CA VAL A 274 10.94 -12.25 -11.58
C VAL A 274 10.46 -13.38 -12.49
N ARG A 275 10.88 -13.40 -13.76
CA ARG A 275 10.54 -14.48 -14.70
C ARG A 275 11.04 -15.84 -14.24
N LEU A 276 12.30 -15.93 -13.85
CA LEU A 276 12.91 -17.18 -13.38
C LEU A 276 12.13 -17.75 -12.18
N LEU A 277 11.94 -16.95 -11.14
CA LEU A 277 11.28 -17.41 -9.92
C LEU A 277 9.79 -17.69 -10.13
N SER A 278 9.13 -16.95 -11.02
CA SER A 278 7.74 -17.23 -11.39
C SER A 278 7.59 -18.59 -12.10
N ALA A 279 8.64 -19.08 -12.76
CA ALA A 279 8.66 -20.39 -13.42
C ALA A 279 9.22 -21.51 -12.52
N THR A 280 9.68 -21.21 -11.31
CA THR A 280 10.27 -22.19 -10.39
C THR A 280 9.18 -22.91 -9.58
N ASP A 281 9.01 -24.21 -9.84
CA ASP A 281 8.12 -25.07 -9.04
C ASP A 281 8.77 -25.54 -7.72
N VAL A 282 10.10 -25.76 -7.73
CA VAL A 282 10.86 -26.20 -6.56
C VAL A 282 12.14 -25.39 -6.43
N LEU A 283 12.33 -24.74 -5.27
CA LEU A 283 13.52 -23.96 -4.95
C LEU A 283 14.31 -24.62 -3.83
N VAL A 284 15.60 -24.79 -4.10
CA VAL A 284 16.56 -25.49 -3.25
C VAL A 284 17.70 -24.51 -2.99
N THR A 285 17.92 -24.10 -1.74
CA THR A 285 18.70 -22.88 -1.48
C THR A 285 19.36 -22.86 -0.09
N PRO A 286 20.55 -22.27 0.05
CA PRO A 286 21.05 -21.90 1.37
C PRO A 286 20.17 -20.84 2.03
N HIS A 287 20.15 -20.84 3.36
CA HIS A 287 19.47 -19.84 4.16
C HIS A 287 20.20 -18.50 4.10
N GLY A 288 19.45 -17.39 3.95
CA GLY A 288 20.02 -16.06 3.98
C GLY A 288 18.99 -14.96 3.70
N ALA A 289 19.23 -13.75 4.21
CA ALA A 289 18.29 -12.63 4.06
C ALA A 289 18.05 -12.19 2.59
N GLN A 290 18.83 -12.68 1.63
CA GLN A 290 18.78 -12.25 0.22
C GLN A 290 17.73 -12.97 -0.62
N LEU A 291 17.09 -14.01 -0.10
CA LEU A 291 16.13 -14.79 -0.89
C LEU A 291 14.68 -14.32 -0.76
N THR A 292 14.44 -13.10 -0.28
CA THR A 292 13.10 -12.49 -0.25
C THR A 292 12.38 -12.56 -1.60
N ASN A 293 13.14 -12.62 -2.70
CA ASN A 293 12.64 -12.84 -4.05
C ASN A 293 11.79 -14.13 -4.21
N LEU A 294 11.90 -15.09 -3.30
CA LEU A 294 11.06 -16.30 -3.29
C LEU A 294 9.55 -15.97 -3.25
N LEU A 295 9.19 -14.74 -2.86
CA LEU A 295 7.83 -14.21 -3.01
C LEU A 295 7.28 -14.30 -4.44
N PHE A 296 8.15 -14.26 -5.46
CA PHE A 296 7.76 -14.30 -6.88
C PHE A 296 7.38 -15.69 -7.38
N MET A 297 7.69 -16.74 -6.62
CA MET A 297 7.26 -18.11 -6.93
C MET A 297 5.74 -18.26 -6.78
N ASP A 298 5.16 -19.16 -7.57
CA ASP A 298 3.73 -19.43 -7.51
C ASP A 298 3.30 -20.09 -6.19
N ARG A 299 2.00 -19.95 -5.87
CA ARG A 299 1.39 -20.74 -4.79
C ARG A 299 1.63 -22.23 -5.04
N ASN A 300 1.75 -23.00 -3.96
CA ASN A 300 2.04 -24.42 -3.92
C ASN A 300 3.42 -24.84 -4.49
N SER A 301 4.27 -23.89 -4.90
CA SER A 301 5.68 -24.19 -5.10
C SER A 301 6.32 -24.68 -3.80
N SER A 302 7.38 -25.45 -3.93
CA SER A 302 8.08 -26.10 -2.82
C SER A 302 9.43 -25.43 -2.57
N VAL A 303 9.76 -25.17 -1.31
CA VAL A 303 11.04 -24.59 -0.89
C VAL A 303 11.69 -25.50 0.14
N VAL A 304 12.98 -25.76 -0.02
CA VAL A 304 13.84 -26.37 1.01
C VAL A 304 15.03 -25.45 1.26
N GLU A 305 15.46 -25.39 2.51
CA GLU A 305 16.53 -24.52 2.95
C GLU A 305 17.67 -25.28 3.61
N PHE A 306 18.89 -24.81 3.32
CA PHE A 306 20.13 -25.40 3.82
C PHE A 306 20.82 -24.47 4.80
N TYR A 307 21.26 -25.07 5.89
CA TYR A 307 21.86 -24.37 6.99
C TYR A 307 23.28 -24.88 7.24
N PRO A 308 24.24 -23.97 7.49
CA PRO A 308 25.54 -24.36 7.99
C PRO A 308 25.40 -24.95 9.41
N LEU A 309 26.46 -25.63 9.85
CA LEU A 309 26.55 -26.16 11.21
C LEU A 309 26.27 -25.07 12.25
N GLY A 310 25.61 -25.42 13.36
CA GLY A 310 25.38 -24.50 14.48
C GLY A 310 24.23 -23.51 14.28
N TRP A 311 23.67 -23.37 13.08
CA TRP A 311 22.55 -22.46 12.81
C TRP A 311 21.30 -22.81 13.62
N ARG A 312 20.99 -24.12 13.72
CA ARG A 312 19.83 -24.62 14.48
C ARG A 312 19.85 -24.15 15.95
N GLN A 313 21.03 -24.14 16.55
CA GLN A 313 21.24 -23.84 17.96
C GLN A 313 21.36 -22.34 18.24
N ARG A 314 21.90 -21.56 17.30
CA ARG A 314 22.33 -20.18 17.57
C ARG A 314 21.52 -19.10 16.84
N ALA A 315 20.77 -19.43 15.79
CA ALA A 315 20.08 -18.42 14.97
C ALA A 315 18.73 -17.93 15.55
N GLY A 316 18.30 -18.49 16.69
CA GLY A 316 17.03 -18.13 17.32
C GLY A 316 15.85 -18.29 16.36
N GLY A 317 14.93 -17.32 16.36
CA GLY A 317 13.78 -17.30 15.44
C GLY A 317 14.14 -17.09 13.96
N GLY A 318 15.35 -16.58 13.65
CA GLY A 318 15.79 -16.32 12.29
C GLY A 318 15.79 -17.56 11.39
N GLN A 319 15.99 -18.75 11.98
CA GLN A 319 15.93 -20.04 11.27
C GLN A 319 14.53 -20.44 10.78
N PHE A 320 13.50 -19.65 11.02
CA PHE A 320 12.14 -19.96 10.55
C PHE A 320 11.65 -18.99 9.48
N VAL A 321 12.49 -18.04 9.06
CA VAL A 321 12.10 -16.97 8.13
C VAL A 321 11.55 -17.53 6.81
N TYR A 322 12.17 -18.55 6.20
CA TYR A 322 11.64 -19.10 4.94
C TYR A 322 10.44 -19.99 5.17
N ARG A 323 10.34 -20.69 6.30
CA ARG A 323 9.13 -21.44 6.66
C ARG A 323 7.94 -20.49 6.79
N TRP A 324 8.11 -19.37 7.49
CA TRP A 324 7.09 -18.32 7.58
C TRP A 324 6.80 -17.73 6.22
N MET A 325 7.82 -17.44 5.41
CA MET A 325 7.61 -16.89 4.07
C MET A 325 6.83 -17.85 3.17
N ALA A 326 7.20 -19.13 3.16
CA ALA A 326 6.52 -20.14 2.37
C ALA A 326 5.04 -20.21 2.77
N ASP A 327 4.72 -20.30 4.06
CA ASP A 327 3.33 -20.31 4.52
C ASP A 327 2.58 -19.02 4.17
N ARG A 328 3.19 -17.84 4.41
CA ARG A 328 2.59 -16.53 4.15
C ARG A 328 2.32 -16.29 2.66
N ALA A 329 3.19 -16.77 1.79
CA ALA A 329 3.07 -16.63 0.34
C ALA A 329 2.33 -17.81 -0.34
N GLY A 330 1.83 -18.78 0.43
CA GLY A 330 1.02 -19.90 -0.07
C GLY A 330 1.84 -21.02 -0.71
N MET A 331 3.12 -21.11 -0.40
CA MET A 331 4.04 -22.17 -0.80
C MET A 331 4.17 -23.25 0.30
N ARG A 332 4.97 -24.26 0.01
CA ARG A 332 5.28 -25.37 0.92
C ARG A 332 6.73 -25.32 1.34
N HIS A 333 6.96 -25.44 2.64
CA HIS A 333 8.30 -25.69 3.18
C HIS A 333 8.47 -27.20 3.31
N GLU A 334 9.37 -27.77 2.50
CA GLU A 334 9.61 -29.22 2.37
C GLU A 334 10.69 -29.73 3.34
N GLY A 335 10.79 -29.07 4.49
CA GLY A 335 11.82 -29.33 5.49
C GLY A 335 13.07 -28.48 5.33
N SER A 336 14.05 -28.79 6.16
CA SER A 336 15.32 -28.07 6.25
C SER A 336 16.44 -29.09 6.40
N TRP A 337 17.59 -28.78 5.81
CA TRP A 337 18.82 -29.54 5.99
C TRP A 337 19.80 -28.71 6.81
N TRP A 338 20.32 -29.31 7.88
CA TRP A 338 21.40 -28.73 8.67
C TRP A 338 22.62 -29.58 8.49
N ASP A 339 23.68 -28.97 8.00
CA ASP A 339 24.97 -29.62 7.82
C ASP A 339 25.50 -30.13 9.18
N PRO A 340 25.66 -31.46 9.36
CA PRO A 340 26.18 -32.03 10.60
C PRO A 340 27.71 -31.96 10.69
N HIS A 341 28.40 -31.70 9.58
CA HIS A 341 29.86 -31.77 9.47
C HIS A 341 30.50 -30.43 9.05
N GLY A 342 29.73 -29.34 9.04
CA GLY A 342 30.23 -28.03 8.65
C GLY A 342 31.36 -27.51 9.54
N GLU A 343 32.13 -26.55 9.04
CA GLU A 343 33.25 -25.99 9.79
C GLU A 343 32.77 -25.37 11.12
N PRO A 344 33.35 -25.76 12.28
CA PRO A 344 33.01 -25.15 13.54
C PRO A 344 33.32 -23.65 13.54
N CYS A 345 32.44 -22.85 14.13
CA CYS A 345 32.70 -21.46 14.46
C CYS A 345 32.94 -21.26 15.97
N PRO A 346 34.15 -21.54 16.48
CA PRO A 346 34.52 -21.20 17.84
C PRO A 346 34.87 -19.70 17.96
N GLY A 347 34.48 -19.07 19.06
CA GLY A 347 34.97 -17.74 19.45
C GLY A 347 34.28 -16.52 18.83
N SER A 348 33.37 -16.67 17.86
CA SER A 348 32.54 -15.54 17.39
C SER A 348 31.27 -15.41 18.24
N PRO A 349 30.99 -14.24 18.85
CA PRO A 349 29.70 -13.98 19.48
C PRO A 349 28.58 -13.79 18.45
N ASP A 350 28.92 -13.50 17.20
CA ASP A 350 27.97 -13.33 16.10
C ASP A 350 27.96 -14.55 15.18
N ILE A 351 26.82 -15.25 15.15
CA ILE A 351 26.57 -16.37 14.26
C ILE A 351 26.52 -15.94 12.78
N LEU A 352 26.00 -14.74 12.50
CA LEU A 352 25.72 -14.30 11.14
C LEU A 352 27.01 -14.04 10.38
N SER A 353 27.91 -13.22 10.93
CA SER A 353 29.20 -12.93 10.30
C SER A 353 30.07 -14.17 10.14
N CYS A 354 30.02 -15.10 11.10
CA CYS A 354 30.93 -16.24 11.08
C CYS A 354 30.63 -17.26 9.98
N TYR A 355 29.36 -17.57 9.74
CA TYR A 355 28.96 -18.56 8.74
C TYR A 355 28.62 -17.97 7.38
N LYS A 356 28.53 -16.65 7.27
CA LYS A 356 28.32 -15.99 5.98
C LYS A 356 29.45 -16.35 5.01
N ASN A 357 29.09 -16.72 3.79
CA ASN A 357 29.98 -17.15 2.70
C ASN A 357 30.75 -18.46 2.95
N ARG A 358 30.47 -19.21 4.03
CA ARG A 358 31.05 -20.54 4.22
C ARG A 358 30.35 -21.58 3.37
N GLN A 359 31.06 -22.67 3.09
CA GLN A 359 30.49 -23.84 2.43
C GLN A 359 29.49 -24.54 3.37
N ILE A 360 28.45 -25.09 2.77
CA ILE A 360 27.46 -25.93 3.46
C ILE A 360 27.59 -27.33 2.87
N GLY A 361 27.98 -28.29 3.70
CA GLY A 361 28.01 -29.70 3.36
C GLY A 361 26.61 -30.24 3.08
N HIS A 362 26.54 -31.28 2.25
CA HIS A 362 25.29 -31.94 1.89
C HIS A 362 25.48 -33.46 1.85
N ASP A 363 24.40 -34.20 2.09
CA ASP A 363 24.36 -35.66 1.95
C ASP A 363 23.62 -36.03 0.67
N GLU A 364 24.36 -36.58 -0.30
CA GLU A 364 23.83 -36.89 -1.63
C GLU A 364 22.64 -37.85 -1.56
N ALA A 365 22.70 -38.88 -0.72
CA ALA A 365 21.65 -39.89 -0.61
C ALA A 365 20.36 -39.30 -0.01
N TYR A 366 20.49 -38.42 0.98
CA TYR A 366 19.39 -37.65 1.56
C TYR A 366 18.75 -36.77 0.50
N PHE A 367 19.56 -36.01 -0.26
CA PHE A 367 19.06 -35.11 -1.29
C PHE A 367 18.41 -35.84 -2.46
N ALA A 368 18.95 -36.98 -2.89
CA ALA A 368 18.35 -37.82 -3.91
C ALA A 368 16.96 -38.34 -3.46
N ARG A 369 16.85 -38.87 -2.23
CA ARG A 369 15.56 -39.33 -1.67
C ARG A 369 14.57 -38.19 -1.49
N TRP A 370 15.03 -37.04 -1.00
CA TRP A 370 14.21 -35.85 -0.84
C TRP A 370 13.69 -35.35 -2.19
N ALA A 371 14.57 -35.22 -3.19
CA ALA A 371 14.25 -34.73 -4.52
C ALA A 371 13.27 -35.65 -5.23
N ALA A 372 13.48 -36.97 -5.18
CA ALA A 372 12.56 -37.95 -5.75
C ALA A 372 11.13 -37.76 -5.22
N ARG A 373 10.97 -37.62 -3.90
CA ARG A 373 9.66 -37.40 -3.28
C ARG A 373 9.05 -36.05 -3.64
N VAL A 374 9.82 -34.97 -3.55
CA VAL A 374 9.29 -33.60 -3.75
C VAL A 374 8.98 -33.33 -5.22
N PHE A 375 9.82 -33.80 -6.15
CA PHE A 375 9.61 -33.59 -7.58
C PHE A 375 8.42 -34.39 -8.10
N VAL A 376 8.21 -35.63 -7.64
CA VAL A 376 7.00 -36.40 -7.94
C VAL A 376 5.76 -35.64 -7.46
N ALA A 377 5.76 -35.22 -6.19
CA ALA A 377 4.62 -34.50 -5.63
C ALA A 377 4.37 -33.14 -6.32
N ALA A 378 5.43 -32.41 -6.71
CA ALA A 378 5.33 -31.16 -7.44
C ALA A 378 4.74 -31.37 -8.84
N LYS A 379 5.18 -32.42 -9.54
CA LYS A 379 4.66 -32.82 -10.85
C LYS A 379 3.17 -33.15 -10.77
N GLU A 380 2.76 -33.98 -9.80
CA GLU A 380 1.35 -34.34 -9.59
C GLU A 380 0.47 -33.11 -9.36
N ARG A 381 0.91 -32.17 -8.52
CA ARG A 381 0.18 -30.92 -8.27
C ARG A 381 0.04 -30.08 -9.53
N LYS A 382 1.09 -29.98 -10.33
CA LYS A 382 1.09 -29.21 -11.58
C LYS A 382 0.15 -29.82 -12.61
N THR A 383 0.14 -31.16 -12.74
CA THR A 383 -0.80 -31.87 -13.61
C THR A 383 -2.25 -31.66 -13.16
N ARG A 384 -2.53 -31.74 -11.84
CA ARG A 384 -3.88 -31.48 -11.31
C ARG A 384 -4.37 -30.07 -11.60
N ARG A 385 -3.51 -29.05 -11.37
CA ARG A 385 -3.83 -27.65 -11.71
C ARG A 385 -4.04 -27.47 -13.20
N GLY A 386 -3.24 -28.13 -14.04
CA GLY A 386 -3.43 -28.12 -15.50
C GLY A 386 -4.76 -28.73 -15.92
N GLY A 387 -5.19 -29.82 -15.29
CA GLY A 387 -6.52 -30.42 -15.50
C GLY A 387 -7.66 -29.50 -15.08
N GLU A 388 -7.56 -28.87 -13.90
CA GLU A 388 -8.55 -27.91 -13.38
C GLU A 388 -8.63 -26.65 -14.27
N ALA A 389 -7.49 -26.14 -14.75
CA ALA A 389 -7.44 -24.96 -15.64
C ALA A 389 -7.98 -25.26 -17.06
N LEU A 390 -7.81 -26.48 -17.56
CA LEU A 390 -8.36 -26.91 -18.86
C LEU A 390 -9.89 -27.07 -18.81
N GLU A 391 -10.48 -27.34 -17.64
CA GLU A 391 -11.92 -27.33 -17.43
C GLU A 391 -12.50 -25.91 -17.33
N GLU A 392 -11.67 -24.92 -16.95
CA GLU A 392 -12.05 -23.51 -16.77
C GLU A 392 -11.76 -22.63 -18.01
N GLU A 393 -11.11 -23.17 -19.05
CA GLU A 393 -10.67 -22.41 -20.23
C GLU A 393 -11.81 -22.04 -21.19
N ARG A 394 -12.61 -21.04 -20.78
CA ARG A 394 -13.42 -20.21 -21.69
C ARG A 394 -13.28 -18.72 -21.35
N GLN A 395 -12.05 -18.22 -21.23
CA GLN A 395 -11.63 -16.84 -21.56
C GLN A 395 -10.13 -16.64 -21.25
N PRO A 396 -9.35 -16.00 -22.15
CA PRO A 396 -7.96 -15.68 -21.88
C PRO A 396 -7.89 -14.45 -20.97
N GLU A 397 -7.65 -14.67 -19.68
CA GLU A 397 -7.44 -13.60 -18.72
C GLU A 397 -6.02 -13.04 -18.89
N VAL A 398 -5.88 -11.91 -19.60
CA VAL A 398 -4.79 -10.98 -19.30
C VAL A 398 -4.98 -10.65 -17.82
N ALA A 399 -4.07 -11.11 -16.96
CA ALA A 399 -4.22 -11.01 -15.51
C ALA A 399 -4.53 -9.57 -15.09
N ASP A 400 -5.81 -9.26 -14.90
CA ASP A 400 -6.27 -8.03 -14.28
C ASP A 400 -5.85 -8.15 -12.82
N CYS A 401 -4.68 -7.62 -12.49
CA CYS A 401 -4.04 -7.73 -11.18
C CYS A 401 -4.79 -6.96 -10.08
N GLY A 402 -6.10 -6.79 -10.20
CA GLY A 402 -6.86 -5.77 -9.50
C GLY A 402 -6.47 -4.40 -10.04
N SER A 403 -7.34 -3.86 -10.89
CA SER A 403 -7.47 -2.45 -11.27
C SER A 403 -6.61 -2.01 -12.46
N SER A 404 -7.34 -1.58 -13.51
CA SER A 404 -6.92 -0.74 -14.63
C SER A 404 -6.58 0.69 -14.21
#